data_AF-A0A967BPF2-F1
#
_entry.id   AF-A0A967BPF2-F1
#
_cell.length_a   1.000
_cell.length_b   1.000
_cell.length_c   1.000
_cell.angle_alpha   90.00
_cell.angle_beta   90.00
_cell.angle_gamma   90.00
#
_symmetry.space_group_name_H-M   'P 1'
#
loop_
_entity.id
_entity.type
_entity.pdbx_description
1 polymer ?
#
loop_
_entity_poly.entity_id
_entity_poly.type
_entity_poly.pdbx_seq_one_letter_code
_entity_poly.pdbx_strand_id
1 'polypeptide(L)'
;MGHKATDIEKARRLIELEPLLLRGFSYNKIVEYCRNKFKIKHAETSKYIAEIKESWIKRQDSKREKNLAEAIERRDDMYYEARQNKDIRAALSVDDSLRNLQGLNEENINIKSEVKLIHSKEDDI
;
A
#
# COMPACT_ATOMS: atom_id res chain seq x y z
N MET A 1 -3.64 -3.15 -37.60
CA MET A 1 -2.74 -3.88 -36.69
C MET A 1 -2.34 -2.92 -35.57
N GLY A 2 -2.60 -3.26 -34.31
CA GLY A 2 -2.26 -2.39 -33.17
C GLY A 2 -0.83 -2.66 -32.73
N HIS A 3 0.06 -1.67 -32.85
CA HIS A 3 1.41 -1.78 -32.32
C HIS A 3 1.34 -1.78 -30.80
N LYS A 4 1.81 -2.84 -30.15
CA LYS A 4 1.91 -2.88 -28.68
C LYS A 4 2.97 -1.85 -28.28
N ALA A 5 2.63 -0.98 -27.32
CA ALA A 5 3.60 -0.03 -26.77
C ALA A 5 4.76 -0.79 -26.13
N THR A 6 5.97 -0.27 -26.30
CA THR A 6 7.15 -0.75 -25.55
C THR A 6 7.02 -0.34 -24.09
N ASP A 7 7.75 -1.01 -23.19
CA ASP A 7 7.70 -0.69 -21.76
C ASP A 7 8.14 0.76 -21.48
N ILE A 8 9.10 1.26 -22.26
CA ILE A 8 9.57 2.65 -22.19
C ILE A 8 8.45 3.63 -22.59
N GLU A 9 7.75 3.33 -23.69
CA GLU A 9 6.66 4.18 -24.17
C GLU A 9 5.48 4.17 -23.18
N LYS A 10 5.17 3.01 -22.61
CA LYS A 10 4.18 2.87 -21.55
C LYS A 10 4.54 3.71 -20.33
N ALA A 11 5.78 3.63 -19.84
CA ALA A 11 6.26 4.42 -18.71
C ALA A 11 6.12 5.92 -18.97
N ARG A 12 6.52 6.38 -20.17
CA ARG A 12 6.36 7.79 -20.56
C ARG A 12 4.90 8.24 -20.53
N ARG A 13 3.99 7.42 -21.06
CA ARG A 13 2.55 7.72 -21.06
C ARG A 13 1.98 7.79 -19.64
N LEU A 14 2.39 6.89 -18.74
CA LEU A 14 1.95 6.93 -17.33
C LEU A 14 2.41 8.23 -16.64
N ILE A 15 3.67 8.63 -16.83
CA ILE A 15 4.23 9.89 -16.29
C ILE A 15 3.46 11.10 -16.81
N GLU A 16 3.09 11.11 -18.08
CA GLU A 16 2.33 12.23 -18.66
C GLU A 16 0.85 12.28 -18.20
N LEU A 17 0.25 11.13 -17.87
CA LEU A 17 -1.16 11.04 -17.46
C LEU A 17 -1.37 11.29 -15.98
N GLU A 18 -0.39 10.95 -15.13
CA GLU A 18 -0.49 11.11 -13.69
C GLU A 18 -0.85 12.55 -13.26
N PRO A 19 -0.24 13.62 -13.81
CA PRO A 19 -0.61 15.00 -13.48
C PRO A 19 -2.05 15.37 -13.85
N LEU A 20 -2.61 14.77 -14.91
CA LEU A 20 -3.99 15.03 -15.32
C LEU A 20 -4.96 14.45 -14.29
N LEU A 21 -4.66 13.26 -13.78
CA LEU A 21 -5.44 12.62 -12.71
C LEU A 21 -5.34 13.43 -11.41
N LEU A 22 -4.13 13.88 -11.03
CA LEU A 22 -3.92 14.70 -9.83
C LEU A 22 -4.65 16.05 -9.88
N ARG A 23 -4.76 16.65 -11.07
CA ARG A 23 -5.53 17.90 -11.30
C ARG A 23 -7.04 17.70 -11.36
N GLY A 24 -7.53 16.47 -11.18
CA GLY A 24 -8.96 16.17 -11.17
C GLY A 24 -9.61 16.21 -12.55
N PHE A 25 -8.87 15.96 -13.63
CA PHE A 25 -9.48 15.88 -14.96
C PHE A 25 -10.50 14.74 -15.01
N SER A 26 -11.66 15.00 -15.62
CA SER A 26 -12.68 13.98 -15.78
C SER A 26 -12.19 12.85 -16.70
N TYR A 27 -12.72 11.64 -16.49
CA TYR A 27 -12.37 10.47 -17.28
C TYR A 27 -12.50 10.72 -18.79
N ASN A 28 -13.58 11.37 -19.23
CA ASN A 28 -13.81 11.69 -20.63
C ASN A 28 -12.73 12.59 -21.22
N LYS A 29 -12.27 13.61 -20.46
CA LYS A 29 -11.18 14.50 -20.89
C LYS A 29 -9.85 13.76 -21.02
N ILE A 30 -9.57 12.84 -20.10
CA ILE A 30 -8.34 12.04 -20.13
C ILE A 30 -8.35 11.10 -21.33
N VAL A 31 -9.48 10.46 -21.59
CA VAL A 31 -9.68 9.59 -22.76
C VAL A 31 -9.51 10.36 -24.06
N GLU A 32 -10.11 11.54 -24.16
CA GLU A 32 -9.97 12.41 -25.34
C GLU A 32 -8.51 12.81 -25.56
N TYR A 33 -7.82 13.21 -24.49
CA TYR A 33 -6.39 13.51 -24.52
C TYR A 33 -5.56 12.31 -25.01
N CYS A 34 -5.80 11.12 -24.45
CA CYS A 34 -5.13 9.87 -24.86
C CYS A 34 -5.39 9.52 -26.32
N ARG A 35 -6.63 9.66 -26.78
CA ARG A 35 -7.02 9.41 -28.17
C ARG A 35 -6.35 10.40 -29.11
N ASN A 36 -6.27 11.67 -28.74
CA ASN A 36 -5.69 12.70 -29.59
C ASN A 36 -4.17 12.61 -29.64
N LYS A 37 -3.52 12.42 -28.49
CA LYS A 37 -2.06 12.44 -28.35
C LYS A 37 -1.39 11.10 -28.64
N PHE A 38 -1.90 10.02 -28.05
CA PHE A 38 -1.27 8.69 -28.12
C PHE A 38 -1.95 7.75 -29.12
N LYS A 39 -3.10 8.18 -29.69
CA LYS A 39 -3.91 7.38 -30.63
C LYS A 39 -4.34 6.02 -30.05
N ILE A 40 -4.53 5.95 -28.74
CA ILE A 40 -4.92 4.72 -28.03
C ILE A 40 -6.43 4.64 -27.77
N LYS A 41 -6.92 3.42 -27.55
CA LYS A 41 -8.34 3.15 -27.29
C LYS A 41 -8.71 3.46 -25.84
N HIS A 42 -10.02 3.58 -25.60
CA HIS A 42 -10.59 3.75 -24.26
C HIS A 42 -10.10 2.68 -23.29
N ALA A 43 -10.15 1.40 -23.70
CA ALA A 43 -9.73 0.28 -22.85
C ALA A 43 -8.25 0.36 -22.40
N GLU A 44 -7.36 0.86 -23.27
CA GLU A 44 -5.95 1.06 -22.94
C GLU A 44 -5.77 2.23 -21.98
N THR A 45 -6.54 3.30 -22.17
CA THR A 45 -6.57 4.45 -21.24
C THR A 45 -7.03 4.01 -19.85
N SER A 46 -8.05 3.16 -19.75
CA SER A 46 -8.52 2.62 -18.48
C SER A 46 -7.43 1.83 -17.75
N LYS A 47 -6.65 1.02 -18.49
CA LYS A 47 -5.51 0.26 -17.92
C LYS A 47 -4.44 1.19 -17.35
N TYR A 48 -4.07 2.24 -18.09
CA TYR A 48 -3.10 3.21 -17.59
C TYR A 48 -3.59 3.94 -16.34
N ILE A 49 -4.87 4.33 -16.29
CA ILE A 49 -5.45 4.95 -15.10
C ILE A 49 -5.41 3.98 -13.91
N ALA A 50 -5.77 2.72 -14.12
CA ALA A 50 -5.73 1.70 -13.06
C ALA A 50 -4.31 1.51 -12.51
N GLU A 51 -3.32 1.42 -13.40
CA GLU A 51 -1.90 1.27 -13.02
C GLU A 51 -1.35 2.49 -12.26
N ILE A 52 -1.73 3.70 -12.66
CA ILE A 52 -1.38 4.91 -11.91
C ILE A 52 -1.97 4.85 -10.50
N LYS A 53 -3.24 4.50 -10.36
CA LYS A 53 -3.90 4.40 -9.04
C LYS A 53 -3.26 3.31 -8.18
N GLU A 54 -2.94 2.16 -8.76
CA GLU A 54 -2.23 1.09 -8.06
C GLU A 54 -0.84 1.57 -7.58
N SER A 55 -0.14 2.33 -8.40
CA SER A 55 1.15 2.93 -8.02
C SER A 55 1.02 3.94 -6.88
N TRP A 56 -0.11 4.63 -6.75
CA TRP A 56 -0.37 5.54 -5.63
C TRP A 56 -0.59 4.77 -4.33
N ILE A 57 -1.39 3.71 -4.40
CA ILE A 57 -1.62 2.82 -3.25
C ILE A 57 -0.28 2.26 -2.77
N LYS A 58 0.53 1.68 -3.67
CA LYS A 58 1.86 1.15 -3.32
C LYS A 58 2.78 2.19 -2.71
N ARG A 59 2.80 3.41 -3.25
CA ARG A 59 3.59 4.53 -2.69
C ARG A 59 3.09 4.93 -1.30
N GLN A 60 1.78 4.94 -1.09
CA GLN A 60 1.19 5.25 0.21
C GLN A 60 1.49 4.15 1.24
N ASP A 61 1.35 2.89 0.86
CA ASP A 61 1.64 1.74 1.72
C ASP A 61 3.13 1.71 2.09
N SER A 62 4.02 1.86 1.11
CA SER A 62 5.47 1.95 1.37
C SER A 62 5.83 3.13 2.27
N LYS A 63 5.19 4.30 2.09
CA LYS A 63 5.37 5.44 2.99
C LYS A 63 4.88 5.14 4.40
N ARG A 64 3.75 4.44 4.53
CA ARG A 64 3.21 4.01 5.83
C ARG A 64 4.16 3.03 6.52
N GLU A 65 4.66 2.03 5.81
CA GLU A 65 5.64 1.06 6.31
C GLU A 65 6.92 1.74 6.78
N LYS A 66 7.47 2.66 5.96
CA LYS A 66 8.65 3.44 6.34
C LYS A 66 8.41 4.28 7.59
N ASN A 67 7.29 5.00 7.65
CA ASN A 67 6.94 5.80 8.82
C ASN A 67 6.77 4.94 10.08
N LEU A 68 6.22 3.73 9.94
CA LEU A 68 6.07 2.77 11.04
C LEU A 68 7.45 2.29 11.51
N ALA A 69 8.34 1.90 10.59
CA ALA A 69 9.70 1.47 10.92
C ALA A 69 10.47 2.57 11.67
N GLU A 70 10.44 3.81 11.18
CA GLU A 70 11.07 4.96 11.85
C GLU A 70 10.45 5.27 13.21
N ALA A 71 9.17 4.98 13.41
CA ALA A 71 8.51 5.17 14.71
C ALA A 71 8.92 4.08 15.70
N ILE A 72 9.07 2.84 15.26
CA ILE A 72 9.57 1.72 16.06
C ILE A 72 11.02 1.99 16.48
N GLU A 73 11.90 2.33 15.53
CA GLU A 73 13.32 2.62 15.79
C GLU A 73 13.47 3.72 16.86
N ARG A 74 12.77 4.85 16.69
CA ARG A 74 12.78 5.94 17.69
C ARG A 74 12.30 5.50 19.06
N ARG A 75 11.37 4.54 19.15
CA ARG A 75 10.85 4.05 20.43
C ARG A 75 11.81 3.04 21.06
N ASP A 76 12.46 2.20 20.27
CA ASP A 76 13.52 1.30 20.75
C ASP A 76 14.69 2.11 21.33
N ASP A 77 15.08 3.22 20.69
CA ASP A 77 16.10 4.13 21.20
C ASP A 77 15.70 4.73 22.56
N MET A 78 14.46 5.22 22.68
CA MET A 78 13.94 5.77 23.94
C MET A 78 13.86 4.72 25.05
N TYR A 79 13.49 3.48 24.70
CA TYR A 79 13.47 2.36 25.63
C TYR A 79 14.88 2.04 26.13
N TYR A 80 15.86 1.98 25.21
CA TYR A 80 17.24 1.77 25.54
C TYR A 80 17.77 2.86 26.48
N GLU A 81 17.53 4.14 26.17
CA GLU A 81 17.93 5.26 27.01
C GLU A 81 17.30 5.20 28.41
N ALA A 82 15.99 4.95 28.50
CA ALA A 82 15.30 4.79 29.77
C ALA A 82 15.88 3.64 30.62
N ARG A 83 16.25 2.52 29.97
CA ARG A 83 16.92 1.39 30.61
C ARG A 83 18.31 1.75 31.12
N GLN A 84 19.12 2.47 30.34
CA GLN A 84 20.44 2.95 30.76
C GLN A 84 20.34 3.88 31.98
N ASN A 85 19.34 4.76 31.98
CA ASN A 85 19.06 5.68 33.08
C ASN A 85 18.36 5.04 34.29
N LYS A 86 18.06 3.73 34.23
CA LYS A 86 17.29 2.98 35.23
C LYS A 86 15.90 3.59 35.52
N ASP A 87 15.36 4.35 34.57
CA ASP A 87 14.00 4.87 34.64
C ASP A 87 13.01 3.80 34.17
N ILE A 88 12.61 2.94 35.10
CA ILE A 88 11.70 1.82 34.83
C ILE A 88 10.31 2.31 34.41
N ARG A 89 9.87 3.48 34.89
CA ARG A 89 8.55 4.02 34.53
C ARG A 89 8.53 4.47 33.07
N ALA A 90 9.58 5.18 32.65
CA ALA A 90 9.74 5.56 31.25
C ALA A 90 9.88 4.33 30.34
N ALA A 91 10.69 3.33 30.75
CA ALA A 91 10.87 2.11 29.97
C ALA A 91 9.55 1.34 29.76
N LEU A 92 8.74 1.18 30.80
CA LEU A 92 7.43 0.52 30.70
C LEU A 92 6.45 1.30 29.80
N SER A 93 6.41 2.63 29.94
CA SER A 93 5.54 3.46 29.09
C SER A 93 5.93 3.40 27.61
N VAL A 94 7.22 3.28 27.30
CA VAL A 94 7.71 3.13 25.92
C VAL A 94 7.42 1.73 25.38
N ASP A 95 7.59 0.68 26.21
CA ASP A 95 7.23 -0.71 25.85
C ASP A 95 5.73 -0.85 25.51
N ASP A 96 4.85 -0.26 26.31
CA ASP A 96 3.42 -0.23 26.01
C ASP A 96 3.12 0.51 24.69
N SER A 97 3.83 1.61 24.41
CA SER A 97 3.71 2.32 23.13
C SER A 97 4.22 1.49 21.96
N LEU A 98 5.29 0.71 22.13
CA LEU A 98 5.86 -0.18 21.11
C LEU A 98 4.88 -1.30 20.76
N ARG A 99 4.33 -1.97 21.78
CA ARG A 99 3.33 -3.04 21.60
C ARG A 99 2.10 -2.54 20.86
N ASN A 100 1.64 -1.33 21.16
CA ASN A 100 0.56 -0.68 20.42
C ASN A 100 0.90 -0.46 18.93
N LEU A 101 2.10 0.06 18.63
CA LEU A 101 2.54 0.30 17.25
C LEU A 101 2.68 -1.00 16.46
N GLN A 102 3.10 -2.08 17.11
CA GLN A 102 3.27 -3.39 16.51
C GLN A 102 1.97 -4.22 16.45
N GLY A 103 0.87 -3.72 17.05
CA GLY A 103 -0.40 -4.43 17.10
C GLY A 103 -0.40 -5.67 18.00
N LEU A 104 0.51 -5.72 18.98
CA LEU A 104 0.68 -6.87 19.89
C LEU A 104 -0.22 -6.82 21.12
N ASN A 105 -1.02 -5.76 21.29
CA ASN A 105 -2.02 -5.71 22.35
C ASN A 105 -3.23 -6.57 21.99
N GLU A 106 -3.66 -7.41 22.94
CA GLU A 106 -4.67 -8.46 22.79
C GLU A 106 -6.01 -7.96 22.19
N GLU A 107 -6.36 -6.69 22.42
CA GLU A 107 -7.58 -6.07 21.88
C GLU A 107 -7.59 -5.89 20.35
N ASN A 108 -6.43 -5.99 19.66
CA ASN A 108 -6.30 -5.82 18.21
C ASN A 108 -6.05 -7.14 17.45
N ILE A 109 -6.08 -8.29 18.13
CA ILE A 109 -5.91 -9.62 17.52
C ILE A 109 -7.25 -10.03 16.86
N ASN A 110 -7.60 -9.37 15.76
CA ASN A 110 -8.73 -9.78 14.92
C ASN A 110 -8.25 -10.90 13.98
N ILE A 111 -8.10 -12.11 14.53
CA ILE A 111 -7.79 -13.30 13.75
C ILE A 111 -9.00 -13.58 12.87
N LYS A 112 -8.99 -13.07 11.63
CA LYS A 112 -9.81 -13.60 10.54
C LYS A 112 -9.29 -14.98 10.16
N SER A 113 -9.45 -15.95 11.04
CA SER A 113 -9.31 -17.36 10.69
C SER A 113 -10.61 -17.78 10.02
N GLU A 114 -10.66 -17.70 8.69
CA GLU A 114 -11.58 -18.55 7.93
C GLU A 114 -11.16 -19.99 8.16
N VAL A 115 -11.73 -20.64 9.17
CA VAL A 115 -11.63 -22.07 9.36
C VAL A 115 -12.46 -22.71 8.24
N LYS A 116 -11.80 -23.12 7.15
CA LYS A 116 -12.40 -24.08 6.21
C LYS A 116 -12.47 -25.42 6.91
N LEU A 117 -13.66 -25.76 7.40
CA LEU A 117 -14.02 -27.13 7.75
C LEU A 117 -13.93 -27.99 6.48
N ILE A 118 -12.83 -28.71 6.32
CA ILE A 118 -12.75 -29.82 5.37
C ILE A 118 -13.54 -30.96 6.02
N HIS A 119 -14.80 -31.11 5.63
CA HIS A 119 -15.54 -32.34 5.89
C HIS A 119 -14.91 -33.44 5.02
N SER A 120 -14.01 -34.23 5.59
CA SER A 120 -13.70 -35.55 5.01
C SER A 120 -14.93 -36.43 5.26
N LYS A 121 -15.71 -36.64 4.19
CA LYS A 121 -16.67 -37.74 4.17
C LYS A 121 -15.89 -39.04 4.31
N GLU A 122 -16.02 -39.70 5.45
CA GLU A 122 -15.84 -41.14 5.55
C GLU A 122 -17.10 -41.79 4.96
N ASP A 123 -17.00 -42.16 3.69
CA ASP A 123 -17.84 -43.14 3.00
C ASP A 123 -16.79 -44.13 2.43
N ASP A 124 -16.75 -45.44 2.62
CA ASP A 124 -17.75 -46.43 3.00
C ASP A 124 -17.06 -47.70 3.57
N ILE A 125 -17.87 -48.49 4.28
CA ILE A 125 -17.66 -49.85 4.81
C ILE A 125 -17.25 -50.86 3.74
#